data_AF-A0A948V5S6-F1
#
_entry.id   AF-A0A948V5S6-F1
#
_cell.length_a   1.000
_cell.length_b   1.000
_cell.length_c   1.000
_cell.angle_alpha   90.00
_cell.angle_beta   90.00
_cell.angle_gamma   90.00
#
_symmetry.space_group_name_H-M   'P 1'
#
loop_
_entity.id
_entity.type
_entity.pdbx_description
1 polymer ?
#
loop_
_entity_poly.entity_id
_entity_poly.type
_entity_poly.pdbx_seq_one_letter_code
_entity_poly.pdbx_strand_id
1 'polypeptide(L)'
;MPKVDTVRDNHYKPIEQSEAVGGGLFWVISILSIAALFVDKSAYPLAYDILQVVFIVCVLLFFFQGQIQKLYLFPRAEDKRRQELLSNSFGVALTHEQTVGYYNNDQTNPLKRLAASVMESTFFTHGIIRKMLVGQRTKTLGYFVVYLIAVLNRSTSLELLAVAAQAVFSEDIIARWLRMEWLRYRTEQVFEHLNRLFTGKPAFSRPPAQSQAIDLFSFYETTKSTAAILLSSNVFHKNNVRLTGEWEQIRERLGL
;
A
#
# COMPACT_ATOMS: atom_id res chain seq x y z
N MET A 1 12.77 -26.66 2.66
CA MET A 1 11.29 -26.67 2.56
C MET A 1 10.86 -25.64 1.52
N PRO A 2 9.78 -25.88 0.74
CA PRO A 2 9.24 -24.87 -0.16
C PRO A 2 8.73 -23.65 0.63
N LYS A 3 8.89 -22.45 0.08
CA LYS A 3 8.28 -21.24 0.67
C LYS A 3 6.76 -21.33 0.52
N VAL A 4 6.05 -21.10 1.63
CA VAL A 4 4.58 -21.09 1.70
C VAL A 4 4.18 -19.75 2.30
N ASP A 5 3.13 -19.09 1.80
CA ASP A 5 2.59 -17.85 2.36
C ASP A 5 1.07 -17.83 2.15
N THR A 6 0.33 -18.56 2.99
CA THR A 6 -1.12 -18.69 2.84
C THR A 6 -1.84 -17.38 3.12
N VAL A 7 -1.26 -16.48 3.93
CA VAL A 7 -1.82 -15.15 4.17
C VAL A 7 -1.85 -14.33 2.88
N ARG A 8 -0.79 -14.39 2.08
CA ARG A 8 -0.76 -13.74 0.76
C ARG A 8 -1.83 -14.29 -0.17
N ASP A 9 -1.88 -15.61 -0.30
CA ASP A 9 -2.77 -16.27 -1.25
C ASP A 9 -4.25 -16.10 -0.89
N ASN A 10 -4.59 -16.20 0.40
CA ASN A 10 -5.98 -16.17 0.87
C ASN A 10 -6.51 -14.75 1.10
N HIS A 11 -5.67 -13.78 1.48
CA HIS A 11 -6.14 -12.44 1.90
C HIS A 11 -5.58 -11.29 1.08
N TYR A 12 -4.33 -11.33 0.62
CA TYR A 12 -3.77 -10.25 -0.21
C TYR A 12 -4.13 -10.37 -1.70
N LYS A 13 -4.26 -11.58 -2.25
CA LYS A 13 -4.67 -11.79 -3.64
C LYS A 13 -6.07 -11.23 -3.96
N PRO A 14 -7.10 -11.36 -3.09
CA PRO A 14 -8.37 -10.65 -3.28
C PRO A 14 -8.23 -9.13 -3.31
N ILE A 15 -7.29 -8.55 -2.53
CA ILE A 15 -7.01 -7.10 -2.59
C ILE A 15 -6.41 -6.72 -3.94
N GLU A 16 -5.44 -7.49 -4.45
CA GLU A 16 -4.84 -7.25 -5.77
C GLU A 16 -5.91 -7.28 -6.89
N GLN A 17 -6.83 -8.25 -6.82
CA GLN A 17 -7.95 -8.34 -7.78
C GLN A 17 -8.91 -7.15 -7.64
N SER A 18 -9.23 -6.75 -6.41
CA SER A 18 -10.09 -5.59 -6.14
C SER A 18 -9.46 -4.29 -6.66
N GLU A 19 -8.15 -4.08 -6.49
CA GLU A 19 -7.43 -2.93 -7.07
C GLU A 19 -7.50 -2.91 -8.60
N ALA A 20 -7.39 -4.08 -9.25
CA ALA A 20 -7.50 -4.18 -10.71
C ALA A 20 -8.91 -3.82 -11.21
N VAL A 21 -9.96 -4.30 -10.52
CA VAL A 21 -11.36 -3.96 -10.82
C VAL A 21 -11.62 -2.47 -10.61
N GLY A 22 -11.16 -1.91 -9.48
CA GLY A 22 -11.28 -0.47 -9.19
C GLY A 22 -10.58 0.39 -10.24
N GLY A 23 -9.37 0.02 -10.65
CA GLY A 23 -8.66 0.69 -11.73
C GLY A 23 -9.40 0.64 -13.07
N GLY A 24 -10.01 -0.50 -13.41
CA GLY A 24 -10.87 -0.62 -14.60
C GLY A 24 -12.09 0.29 -14.54
N LEU A 25 -12.81 0.30 -13.40
CA LEU A 25 -13.96 1.17 -13.18
C LEU A 25 -13.59 2.66 -13.29
N PHE A 26 -12.46 3.06 -12.70
CA PHE A 26 -11.96 4.44 -12.81
C PHE A 26 -11.80 4.88 -14.28
N TRP A 27 -11.21 4.03 -15.12
CA TRP A 27 -11.02 4.36 -16.54
C TRP A 27 -12.34 4.41 -17.31
N VAL A 28 -13.26 3.49 -17.03
CA VAL A 28 -14.62 3.53 -17.62
C VAL A 28 -15.33 4.83 -17.24
N ILE A 29 -15.34 5.20 -15.95
CA ILE A 29 -15.93 6.46 -15.46
C ILE A 29 -15.28 7.67 -16.13
N SER A 30 -13.95 7.69 -16.24
CA SER A 30 -13.22 8.77 -16.90
C SER A 30 -13.63 8.91 -18.37
N ILE A 31 -13.68 7.80 -19.11
CA ILE A 31 -14.10 7.81 -20.52
C ILE A 31 -15.55 8.29 -20.66
N LEU A 32 -16.47 7.81 -19.83
CA LEU A 32 -17.87 8.21 -19.85
C LEU A 32 -18.03 9.71 -19.54
N SER A 33 -17.27 10.25 -18.57
CA SER A 33 -17.30 11.68 -18.25
C SER A 33 -16.86 12.56 -19.41
N ILE A 34 -15.87 12.11 -20.19
CA ILE A 34 -15.38 12.84 -21.37
C ILE A 34 -16.38 12.68 -22.52
N ALA A 35 -16.89 11.47 -22.75
CA ALA A 35 -17.88 11.19 -23.79
C ALA A 35 -19.17 12.02 -23.59
N ALA A 36 -19.57 12.26 -22.33
CA ALA A 36 -20.72 13.12 -22.00
C ALA A 36 -20.60 14.55 -22.57
N LEU A 37 -19.38 15.08 -22.70
CA LEU A 37 -19.14 16.42 -23.23
C LEU A 37 -19.35 16.51 -24.76
N PHE A 38 -19.34 15.37 -25.46
CA PHE A 38 -19.47 15.32 -26.92
C PHE A 38 -20.86 14.85 -27.39
N VAL A 39 -21.71 14.38 -26.48
CA VAL A 39 -23.08 13.96 -26.81
C VAL A 39 -24.03 15.14 -26.59
N ASP A 40 -24.47 15.74 -27.69
CA ASP A 40 -25.48 16.81 -27.64
C ASP A 40 -26.83 16.25 -27.18
N LYS A 41 -27.26 16.67 -25.98
CA LYS A 41 -28.53 16.29 -25.37
C LYS A 41 -29.74 16.67 -26.23
N SER A 42 -29.66 17.75 -26.98
CA SER A 42 -30.76 18.23 -27.83
C SER A 42 -30.94 17.37 -29.08
N ALA A 43 -29.83 16.92 -29.68
CA ALA A 43 -29.83 16.08 -30.87
C ALA A 43 -30.08 14.58 -30.53
N TYR A 44 -29.54 14.09 -29.41
CA TYR A 44 -29.58 12.67 -29.03
C TYR A 44 -29.97 12.44 -27.57
N PRO A 45 -31.21 12.78 -27.15
CA PRO A 45 -31.62 12.73 -25.75
C PRO A 45 -31.55 11.33 -25.14
N LEU A 46 -32.02 10.30 -25.85
CA LEU A 46 -31.98 8.91 -25.35
C LEU A 46 -30.55 8.41 -25.13
N ALA A 47 -29.63 8.71 -26.05
CA ALA A 47 -28.24 8.31 -25.93
C ALA A 47 -27.54 9.02 -24.76
N TYR A 48 -27.83 10.32 -24.57
CA TYR A 48 -27.35 11.09 -23.44
C TYR A 48 -27.84 10.50 -22.11
N ASP A 49 -29.14 10.18 -22.00
CA ASP A 49 -29.71 9.61 -20.78
C ASP A 49 -29.13 8.24 -20.45
N ILE A 50 -28.96 7.35 -21.45
CA ILE A 50 -28.30 6.05 -21.24
C ILE A 50 -26.87 6.24 -20.75
N LEU A 51 -26.11 7.15 -21.36
CA LEU A 51 -24.73 7.44 -20.97
C LEU A 51 -24.65 7.95 -19.52
N GLN A 52 -25.55 8.84 -19.11
CA GLN A 52 -25.64 9.33 -17.73
C GLN A 52 -26.02 8.22 -16.74
N VAL A 53 -26.98 7.36 -17.07
CA VAL A 53 -27.36 6.22 -16.23
C VAL A 53 -26.18 5.27 -16.03
N VAL A 54 -25.48 4.90 -17.10
CA VAL A 54 -24.30 4.04 -17.02
C VAL A 54 -23.20 4.69 -16.19
N PHE A 55 -22.95 5.99 -16.39
CA PHE A 55 -21.99 6.75 -15.59
C PHE A 55 -22.32 6.70 -14.09
N ILE A 56 -23.57 6.97 -13.71
CA ILE A 56 -24.03 6.93 -12.31
C ILE A 56 -23.85 5.54 -11.71
N VAL A 57 -24.25 4.48 -12.44
CA VAL A 57 -24.09 3.10 -11.98
C VAL A 57 -22.60 2.75 -11.78
N CYS A 58 -21.73 3.12 -12.72
CA CYS A 58 -20.29 2.89 -12.57
C CYS A 58 -19.69 3.63 -11.37
N VAL A 59 -20.09 4.89 -11.13
CA VAL A 59 -19.65 5.66 -9.95
C VAL A 59 -20.09 4.99 -8.65
N LEU A 60 -21.33 4.51 -8.57
CA LEU A 60 -21.83 3.77 -7.40
C LEU A 60 -21.04 2.47 -7.18
N LEU A 61 -20.82 1.69 -8.23
CA LEU A 61 -20.02 0.46 -8.15
C LEU A 61 -18.59 0.74 -7.69
N PHE A 62 -17.96 1.79 -8.23
CA PHE A 62 -16.62 2.22 -7.82
C PHE A 62 -16.58 2.64 -6.35
N PHE A 63 -17.57 3.40 -5.89
CA PHE A 63 -17.68 3.79 -4.49
C PHE A 63 -17.80 2.57 -3.56
N PHE A 64 -18.75 1.66 -3.82
CA PHE A 64 -18.94 0.47 -2.98
C PHE A 64 -17.74 -0.48 -3.02
N GLN A 65 -17.13 -0.67 -4.19
CA GLN A 65 -15.89 -1.43 -4.33
C GLN A 65 -14.78 -0.84 -3.45
N GLY A 66 -14.60 0.49 -3.49
CA GLY A 66 -13.64 1.19 -2.64
C GLY A 66 -13.92 1.01 -1.14
N GLN A 67 -15.19 1.05 -0.72
CA GLN A 67 -15.56 0.80 0.68
C GLN A 67 -15.28 -0.64 1.11
N ILE A 68 -15.62 -1.63 0.28
CA ILE A 68 -15.33 -3.05 0.55
C ILE A 68 -13.82 -3.26 0.68
N GLN A 69 -13.03 -2.65 -0.20
CA GLN A 69 -11.58 -2.76 -0.14
C GLN A 69 -11.01 -2.18 1.16
N LYS A 70 -11.44 -0.98 1.55
CA LYS A 70 -10.91 -0.27 2.74
C LYS A 70 -11.40 -0.80 4.07
N LEU A 71 -12.68 -1.18 4.15
CA LEU A 71 -13.32 -1.53 5.42
C LEU A 71 -13.33 -3.03 5.69
N TYR A 72 -13.15 -3.86 4.65
CA TYR A 72 -13.23 -5.31 4.79
C TYR A 72 -11.95 -6.01 4.35
N LEU A 73 -11.53 -5.85 3.09
CA LEU A 73 -10.42 -6.64 2.55
C LEU A 73 -9.06 -6.28 3.19
N PHE A 74 -8.72 -4.99 3.21
CA PHE A 74 -7.44 -4.52 3.79
C PHE A 74 -7.30 -4.87 5.27
N PRO A 75 -8.26 -4.49 6.16
CA PRO A 75 -8.15 -4.79 7.58
C PRO A 75 -8.02 -6.29 7.85
N ARG A 76 -8.77 -7.12 7.14
CA ARG A 76 -8.71 -8.58 7.29
C ARG A 76 -7.34 -9.16 6.90
N ALA A 77 -6.73 -8.68 5.82
CA ALA A 77 -5.40 -9.13 5.41
C ALA A 77 -4.32 -8.69 6.40
N GLU A 78 -4.38 -7.44 6.86
CA GLU A 78 -3.46 -6.91 7.87
C GLU A 78 -3.61 -7.65 9.22
N ASP A 79 -4.84 -7.94 9.65
CA ASP A 79 -5.12 -8.72 10.85
C ASP A 79 -4.45 -10.09 10.81
N LYS A 80 -4.57 -10.79 9.67
CA LYS A 80 -3.95 -12.11 9.50
C LYS A 80 -2.43 -12.03 9.46
N ARG A 81 -1.86 -11.05 8.77
CA ARG A 81 -0.41 -10.85 8.74
C ARG A 81 0.16 -10.53 10.13
N ARG A 82 -0.56 -9.71 10.91
CA ARG A 82 -0.18 -9.34 12.27
C ARG A 82 -0.30 -10.51 13.25
N GLN A 83 -1.39 -11.28 13.19
CA GLN A 83 -1.55 -12.51 13.98
C GLN A 83 -0.42 -13.49 13.71
N GLU A 84 0.00 -13.61 12.45
CA GLU A 84 1.08 -14.49 12.03
C GLU A 84 2.46 -14.02 12.52
N LEU A 85 2.75 -12.72 12.43
CA LEU A 85 3.96 -12.12 13.00
C LEU A 85 4.07 -12.36 14.50
N LEU A 86 2.98 -12.14 15.24
CA LEU A 86 2.92 -12.41 16.68
C LEU A 86 3.04 -13.91 16.97
N SER A 87 2.39 -14.76 16.16
CA SER A 87 2.49 -16.22 16.31
C SER A 87 3.93 -16.71 16.18
N ASN A 88 4.66 -16.24 15.15
CA ASN A 88 6.07 -16.55 14.95
C ASN A 88 6.95 -16.01 16.08
N SER A 89 6.68 -14.78 16.51
CA SER A 89 7.48 -14.09 17.52
C SER A 89 7.38 -14.77 18.90
N PHE A 90 6.17 -15.16 19.30
CA PHE A 90 5.89 -15.72 20.63
C PHE A 90 5.78 -17.25 20.65
N GLY A 91 5.83 -17.91 19.49
CA GLY A 91 5.71 -19.38 19.42
C GLY A 91 4.33 -19.89 19.81
N VAL A 92 3.28 -19.11 19.56
CA VAL A 92 1.88 -19.44 19.87
C VAL A 92 1.04 -19.43 18.60
N ALA A 93 -0.02 -20.23 18.53
CA ALA A 93 -0.90 -20.25 17.36
C ALA A 93 -2.06 -19.25 17.51
N LEU A 94 -1.92 -18.04 16.97
CA LEU A 94 -3.03 -17.04 16.90
C LEU A 94 -3.84 -17.15 15.60
N THR A 95 -3.32 -17.88 14.62
CA THR A 95 -3.96 -18.10 13.32
C THR A 95 -3.63 -19.50 12.80
N HIS A 96 -4.49 -20.05 11.94
CA HIS A 96 -4.24 -21.31 11.23
C HIS A 96 -3.47 -21.10 9.91
N GLU A 97 -3.27 -19.85 9.51
CA GLU A 97 -2.48 -19.48 8.35
C GLU A 97 -1.00 -19.79 8.58
N GLN A 98 -0.28 -20.14 7.52
CA GLN A 98 1.13 -20.53 7.57
C GLN A 98 1.97 -19.71 6.60
N THR A 99 3.11 -19.23 7.10
CA THR A 99 4.16 -18.68 6.24
C THR A 99 5.50 -19.30 6.60
N VAL A 100 6.13 -19.91 5.60
CA VAL A 100 7.45 -20.53 5.70
C VAL A 100 8.41 -19.67 4.89
N GLY A 101 9.42 -19.12 5.56
CA GLY A 101 10.48 -18.36 4.90
C GLY A 101 10.36 -16.84 4.98
N TYR A 102 9.43 -16.28 5.76
CA TYR A 102 9.18 -14.82 5.85
C TYR A 102 9.62 -14.19 7.20
N TYR A 103 9.65 -14.97 8.29
CA TYR A 103 10.13 -14.54 9.62
C TYR A 103 11.19 -15.52 10.13
N ASN A 104 12.39 -15.48 9.54
CA ASN A 104 13.42 -16.51 9.74
C ASN A 104 14.59 -16.03 10.60
N ASN A 105 14.33 -15.32 11.69
CA ASN A 105 15.38 -15.00 12.65
C ASN A 105 15.45 -16.05 13.77
N ASP A 106 16.66 -16.25 14.29
CA ASP A 106 17.02 -17.27 15.28
C ASP A 106 16.95 -16.74 16.73
N GLN A 107 16.39 -15.54 16.92
CA GLN A 107 16.32 -14.91 18.25
C GLN A 107 15.42 -15.72 19.17
N THR A 108 15.89 -16.00 20.39
CA THR A 108 15.16 -16.83 21.36
C THR A 108 14.19 -16.03 22.23
N ASN A 109 14.51 -14.76 22.52
CA ASN A 109 13.62 -13.87 23.25
C ASN A 109 12.46 -13.41 22.34
N PRO A 110 11.18 -13.62 22.72
CA PRO A 110 10.03 -13.29 21.86
C PRO A 110 9.96 -11.84 21.40
N LEU A 111 10.28 -10.89 22.27
CA LEU A 111 10.21 -9.46 21.95
C LEU A 111 11.41 -9.02 21.10
N LYS A 112 12.58 -9.63 21.30
CA LYS A 112 13.73 -9.44 20.41
C LYS A 112 13.43 -9.99 19.01
N ARG A 113 12.84 -11.18 18.93
CA ARG A 113 12.36 -11.81 17.68
C ARG A 113 11.34 -10.93 16.97
N LEU A 114 10.35 -10.41 17.72
CA LEU A 114 9.36 -9.46 17.18
C LEU A 114 10.02 -8.22 16.60
N ALA A 115 10.88 -7.55 17.38
CA ALA A 115 11.58 -6.35 16.92
C ALA A 115 12.44 -6.60 15.68
N ALA A 116 13.12 -7.76 15.61
CA ALA A 116 13.92 -8.14 14.45
C ALA A 116 13.05 -8.39 13.21
N SER A 117 11.94 -9.13 13.35
CA SER A 117 10.98 -9.36 12.27
C SER A 117 10.30 -8.08 11.78
N VAL A 118 9.99 -7.14 12.68
CA VAL A 118 9.47 -5.81 12.33
C VAL A 118 10.55 -5.00 11.59
N MET A 119 11.81 -5.09 12.01
CA MET A 119 12.91 -4.40 11.36
C MET A 119 13.11 -4.89 9.93
N GLU A 120 13.11 -6.21 9.73
CA GLU A 120 13.12 -6.84 8.41
C GLU A 120 11.94 -6.34 7.56
N SER A 121 10.71 -6.48 8.09
CA SER A 121 9.49 -6.08 7.39
C SER A 121 9.50 -4.60 6.99
N THR A 122 10.02 -3.74 7.87
CA THR A 122 10.17 -2.30 7.63
C THR A 122 11.19 -2.03 6.54
N PHE A 123 12.34 -2.72 6.57
CA PHE A 123 13.39 -2.61 5.55
C PHE A 123 12.87 -2.98 4.15
N PHE A 124 12.19 -4.12 4.04
CA PHE A 124 11.60 -4.56 2.77
C PHE A 124 10.50 -3.59 2.31
N THR A 125 9.60 -3.18 3.20
CA THR A 125 8.53 -2.22 2.88
C THR A 125 9.10 -0.90 2.34
N HIS A 126 10.10 -0.33 3.02
CA HIS A 126 10.77 0.90 2.59
C HIS A 126 11.43 0.74 1.21
N GLY A 127 12.19 -0.35 1.01
CA GLY A 127 12.87 -0.64 -0.25
C GLY A 127 11.92 -0.78 -1.44
N ILE A 128 10.79 -1.48 -1.25
CA ILE A 128 9.78 -1.70 -2.28
C ILE A 128 9.05 -0.39 -2.62
N ILE A 129 8.61 0.36 -1.60
CA ILE A 129 7.90 1.63 -1.80
C ILE A 129 8.77 2.64 -2.52
N ARG A 130 10.06 2.73 -2.17
CA ARG A 130 10.98 3.64 -2.85
C ARG A 130 11.04 3.38 -4.35
N LYS A 131 10.99 2.11 -4.78
CA LYS A 131 10.94 1.73 -6.20
C LYS A 131 9.58 2.02 -6.81
N MET A 132 8.48 1.73 -6.12
CA MET A 132 7.12 2.04 -6.60
C MET A 132 6.88 3.55 -6.77
N LEU A 133 7.46 4.37 -5.88
CA LEU A 133 7.33 5.82 -5.90
C LEU A 133 7.91 6.46 -7.17
N VAL A 134 8.93 5.87 -7.80
CA VAL A 134 9.47 6.40 -9.07
C VAL A 134 8.36 6.42 -10.12
N GLY A 135 7.66 5.30 -10.30
CA GLY A 135 6.55 5.21 -11.24
C GLY A 135 5.38 6.12 -10.85
N GLN A 136 5.00 6.16 -9.57
CA GLN A 136 3.90 7.00 -9.11
C GLN A 136 4.21 8.51 -9.30
N ARG A 137 5.44 8.96 -9.01
CA ARG A 137 5.86 10.35 -9.21
C ARG A 137 5.79 10.75 -10.68
N THR A 138 6.30 9.91 -11.57
CA THR A 138 6.23 10.17 -13.02
C THR A 138 4.80 10.22 -13.51
N LYS A 139 3.94 9.30 -13.05
CA LYS A 139 2.50 9.31 -13.36
C LYS A 139 1.86 10.61 -12.89
N THR A 140 1.96 10.93 -11.60
CA THR A 140 1.36 12.14 -11.00
C THR A 140 1.86 13.42 -11.67
N LEU A 141 3.16 13.52 -11.95
CA LEU A 141 3.73 14.66 -12.67
C LEU A 141 3.15 14.79 -14.08
N GLY A 142 3.04 13.69 -14.83
CA GLY A 142 2.44 13.70 -16.16
C GLY A 142 1.00 14.23 -16.16
N TYR A 143 0.14 13.71 -15.27
CA TYR A 143 -1.23 14.20 -15.14
C TYR A 143 -1.30 15.67 -14.72
N PHE A 144 -0.43 16.09 -13.80
CA PHE A 144 -0.39 17.47 -13.34
C PHE A 144 0.04 18.43 -14.46
N VAL A 145 1.03 18.06 -15.28
CA VAL A 145 1.47 18.86 -16.44
C VAL A 145 0.37 18.96 -17.48
N VAL A 146 -0.32 17.86 -17.82
CA VAL A 146 -1.44 17.88 -18.77
C VAL A 146 -2.55 18.80 -18.26
N TYR A 147 -2.89 18.72 -16.98
CA TYR A 147 -3.87 19.61 -16.36
C TYR A 147 -3.44 21.08 -16.40
N LEU A 148 -2.16 21.37 -16.11
CA LEU A 148 -1.64 22.74 -16.18
C LEU A 148 -1.72 23.31 -17.60
N ILE A 149 -1.38 22.51 -18.62
CA ILE A 149 -1.52 22.92 -20.03
C ILE A 149 -2.99 23.23 -20.36
N ALA A 150 -3.92 22.39 -19.90
CA ALA A 150 -5.35 22.61 -20.11
C ALA A 150 -5.83 23.91 -19.46
N VAL A 151 -5.39 24.19 -18.23
CA VAL A 151 -5.73 25.43 -17.48
C VAL A 151 -5.16 26.68 -18.16
N LEU A 152 -3.92 26.61 -18.66
CA LEU A 152 -3.26 27.75 -19.33
C LEU A 152 -3.87 28.04 -20.71
N ASN A 153 -4.51 27.05 -21.34
CA ASN A 153 -5.20 27.24 -22.60
C ASN A 153 -6.57 27.90 -22.37
N ARG A 154 -6.70 29.17 -22.76
CA ARG A 154 -7.94 29.96 -22.64
C ARG A 154 -9.13 29.41 -23.43
N SER A 155 -8.91 28.52 -24.40
CA SER A 155 -9.98 27.89 -25.19
C SER A 155 -10.59 26.67 -24.50
N THR A 156 -10.02 26.20 -23.40
CA THR A 156 -10.53 25.04 -22.66
C THR A 156 -11.81 25.41 -21.91
N SER A 157 -12.87 24.60 -22.07
CA SER A 157 -14.12 24.81 -21.33
C SER A 157 -13.94 24.58 -19.83
N LEU A 158 -14.67 25.34 -19.01
CA LEU A 158 -14.64 25.18 -17.55
C LEU A 158 -15.08 23.77 -17.11
N GLU A 159 -16.01 23.18 -17.85
CA GLU A 159 -16.49 21.80 -17.63
C GLU A 159 -15.36 20.77 -17.79
N LEU A 160 -14.55 20.89 -18.85
CA LEU A 160 -13.42 20.00 -19.08
C LEU A 160 -12.34 20.19 -18.00
N LEU A 161 -12.10 21.42 -17.56
CA LEU A 161 -11.20 21.70 -16.45
C LEU A 161 -11.69 21.06 -15.14
N ALA A 162 -12.99 21.11 -14.87
CA ALA A 162 -13.56 20.48 -13.66
C ALA A 162 -13.39 18.96 -13.68
N VAL A 163 -13.67 18.29 -14.81
CA VAL A 163 -13.47 16.84 -14.98
C VAL A 163 -12.00 16.47 -14.83
N ALA A 164 -11.10 17.24 -15.46
CA ALA A 164 -9.66 17.02 -15.35
C ALA A 164 -9.16 17.22 -13.90
N ALA A 165 -9.65 18.23 -13.20
CA ALA A 165 -9.33 18.45 -11.79
C ALA A 165 -9.80 17.29 -10.92
N GLN A 166 -11.03 16.82 -11.11
CA GLN A 166 -11.56 15.64 -10.40
C GLN A 166 -10.69 14.40 -10.61
N ALA A 167 -10.20 14.17 -11.84
CA ALA A 167 -9.29 13.06 -12.12
C ALA A 167 -7.93 13.24 -11.43
N VAL A 168 -7.31 14.44 -11.51
CA VAL A 168 -5.98 14.72 -10.94
C VAL A 168 -5.98 14.66 -9.42
N PHE A 169 -7.00 15.25 -8.79
CA PHE A 169 -7.16 15.27 -7.33
C PHE A 169 -7.94 14.06 -6.80
N SER A 170 -8.16 13.05 -7.64
CA SER A 170 -8.75 11.77 -7.21
C SER A 170 -7.85 11.03 -6.21
N GLU A 171 -8.44 10.03 -5.57
CA GLU A 171 -7.73 9.20 -4.62
C GLU A 171 -6.51 8.46 -5.23
N ASP A 172 -6.57 8.15 -6.52
CA ASP A 172 -5.60 7.28 -7.21
C ASP A 172 -4.33 7.98 -7.71
N ILE A 173 -4.34 9.31 -7.80
CA ILE A 173 -3.22 10.08 -8.36
C ILE A 173 -2.48 10.82 -7.25
N ILE A 174 -2.96 12.00 -6.86
CA ILE A 174 -2.26 12.84 -5.87
C ILE A 174 -2.38 12.22 -4.47
N ALA A 175 -3.57 11.81 -4.03
CA ALA A 175 -3.74 11.29 -2.68
C ALA A 175 -2.96 9.97 -2.47
N ARG A 176 -2.95 9.07 -3.46
CA ARG A 176 -2.12 7.85 -3.44
C ARG A 176 -0.64 8.20 -3.37
N TRP A 177 -0.16 9.17 -4.16
CA TRP A 177 1.24 9.61 -4.11
C TRP A 177 1.62 10.14 -2.72
N LEU A 178 0.82 11.02 -2.13
CA LEU A 178 1.07 11.57 -0.79
C LEU A 178 1.11 10.46 0.27
N ARG A 179 0.17 9.51 0.24
CA ARG A 179 0.18 8.35 1.14
C ARG A 179 1.43 7.49 0.98
N MET A 180 1.91 7.29 -0.24
CA MET A 180 3.14 6.53 -0.51
C MET A 180 4.38 7.25 0.01
N GLU A 181 4.47 8.57 -0.14
CA GLU A 181 5.58 9.36 0.43
C GLU A 181 5.57 9.33 1.95
N TRP A 182 4.38 9.49 2.54
CA TRP A 182 4.20 9.39 3.97
C TRP A 182 4.63 8.01 4.48
N LEU A 183 4.19 6.92 3.83
CA LEU A 183 4.58 5.56 4.19
C LEU A 183 6.09 5.33 4.05
N ARG A 184 6.74 5.86 3.00
CA ARG A 184 8.20 5.82 2.84
C ARG A 184 8.91 6.46 4.02
N TYR A 185 8.49 7.67 4.40
CA TYR A 185 9.09 8.42 5.49
C TYR A 185 8.89 7.72 6.84
N ARG A 186 7.67 7.26 7.13
CA ARG A 186 7.36 6.58 8.40
C ARG A 186 8.10 5.25 8.54
N THR A 187 8.23 4.49 7.47
CA THR A 187 9.02 3.24 7.49
C THR A 187 10.51 3.50 7.68
N GLU A 188 11.04 4.57 7.11
CA GLU A 188 12.42 5.01 7.38
C GLU A 188 12.64 5.33 8.88
N GLN A 189 11.72 6.09 9.48
CA GLN A 189 11.75 6.41 10.91
C GLN A 189 11.72 5.15 11.80
N VAL A 190 10.80 4.22 11.53
CA VAL A 190 10.69 2.96 12.29
C VAL A 190 11.99 2.15 12.17
N PHE A 191 12.55 2.07 10.96
CA PHE A 191 13.80 1.35 10.72
C PHE A 191 14.97 1.98 11.49
N GLU A 192 15.11 3.31 11.47
CA GLU A 192 16.15 4.01 12.23
C GLU A 192 16.03 3.77 13.73
N HIS A 193 14.81 3.81 14.28
CA HIS A 193 14.57 3.57 15.69
C HIS A 193 14.90 2.13 16.09
N LEU A 194 14.53 1.14 15.27
CA LEU A 194 14.91 -0.27 15.47
C LEU A 194 16.43 -0.47 15.36
N ASN A 195 17.08 0.18 14.39
CA ASN A 195 18.53 0.12 14.25
C ASN A 195 19.24 0.71 15.49
N ARG A 196 18.75 1.83 16.05
CA ARG A 196 19.26 2.39 17.31
C ARG A 196 19.02 1.45 18.49
N LEU A 197 17.84 0.84 18.58
CA LEU A 197 17.51 -0.16 19.60
C LEU A 197 18.52 -1.32 19.57
N PHE A 198 18.77 -1.91 18.41
CA PHE A 198 19.69 -3.05 18.30
C PHE A 198 21.16 -2.66 18.50
N THR A 199 21.57 -1.48 18.01
CA THR A 199 22.95 -0.97 18.19
C THR A 199 23.26 -0.75 19.67
N GLY A 200 22.28 -0.31 20.47
CA GLY A 200 22.42 -0.15 21.92
C GLY A 200 22.57 -1.46 22.70
N LYS A 201 22.44 -2.63 22.04
CA LYS A 201 22.50 -3.98 22.62
C LYS A 201 21.74 -4.11 23.95
N PRO A 202 20.48 -3.68 24.02
CA PRO A 202 19.73 -3.67 25.26
C PRO A 202 19.39 -5.10 25.70
N ALA A 203 19.25 -5.28 27.01
CA ALA A 203 18.70 -6.51 27.56
C ALA A 203 17.18 -6.55 27.36
N PHE A 204 16.70 -7.35 26.41
CA PHE A 204 15.25 -7.58 26.14
C PHE A 204 14.51 -8.30 27.27
N SER A 205 15.19 -8.60 28.39
CA SER A 205 14.58 -9.01 29.66
C SER A 205 14.13 -7.82 30.51
N ARG A 206 14.55 -6.58 30.20
CA ARG A 206 14.21 -5.39 30.98
C ARG A 206 13.05 -4.59 30.38
N PRO A 207 12.17 -4.00 31.20
CA PRO A 207 11.00 -3.25 30.73
C PRO A 207 11.28 -2.18 29.65
N PRO A 208 12.37 -1.38 29.70
CA PRO A 208 12.60 -0.35 28.67
C PRO A 208 12.79 -0.89 27.25
N ALA A 209 13.49 -2.02 27.10
CA ALA A 209 13.68 -2.65 25.79
C ALA A 209 12.38 -3.30 25.28
N GLN A 210 11.60 -3.86 26.20
CA GLN A 210 10.32 -4.50 25.91
C GLN A 210 9.29 -3.48 25.45
N SER A 211 9.17 -2.35 26.16
CA SER A 211 8.26 -1.27 25.78
C SER A 211 8.63 -0.68 24.42
N GLN A 212 9.92 -0.46 24.13
CA GLN A 212 10.38 0.00 22.82
C GLN A 212 10.05 -0.99 21.70
N ALA A 213 10.21 -2.29 21.92
CA ALA A 213 9.86 -3.31 20.93
C ALA A 213 8.34 -3.27 20.60
N ILE A 214 7.49 -3.15 21.62
CA ILE A 214 6.03 -3.09 21.46
C ILE A 214 5.60 -1.77 20.80
N ASP A 215 6.22 -0.65 21.19
CA ASP A 215 5.96 0.66 20.60
C ASP A 215 6.31 0.67 19.11
N LEU A 216 7.49 0.17 18.74
CA LEU A 216 7.93 0.12 17.34
C LEU A 216 7.13 -0.85 16.49
N PHE A 217 6.74 -2.00 17.06
CA PHE A 217 5.75 -2.89 16.44
C PHE A 217 4.43 -2.16 16.17
N SER A 218 3.86 -1.51 17.18
CA SER A 218 2.58 -0.80 17.07
C SER A 218 2.67 0.36 16.07
N PHE A 219 3.78 1.08 16.07
CA PHE A 219 4.06 2.17 15.14
C PHE A 219 4.16 1.63 13.70
N TYR A 220 4.87 0.53 13.46
CA TYR A 220 4.90 -0.10 12.14
C TYR A 220 3.50 -0.54 11.65
N GLU A 221 2.76 -1.27 12.47
CA GLU A 221 1.43 -1.81 12.10
C GLU A 221 0.42 -0.68 11.84
N THR A 222 0.39 0.35 12.71
CA THR A 222 -0.48 1.52 12.50
C THR A 222 -0.09 2.31 11.25
N THR A 223 1.21 2.40 10.95
CA THR A 223 1.72 3.05 9.74
C THR A 223 1.23 2.33 8.49
N LYS A 224 1.38 1.00 8.45
CA LYS A 224 0.97 0.17 7.31
C LYS A 224 -0.55 0.20 7.12
N SER A 225 -1.31 0.05 8.21
CA SER A 225 -2.78 0.10 8.19
C SER A 225 -3.31 1.48 7.78
N THR A 226 -2.67 2.57 8.20
CA THR A 226 -3.11 3.94 7.87
C THR A 226 -2.84 4.27 6.40
N ALA A 227 -1.68 3.86 5.88
CA ALA A 227 -1.35 4.10 4.48
C ALA A 227 -2.28 3.33 3.54
N ALA A 228 -2.64 2.09 3.91
CA ALA A 228 -3.46 1.18 3.11
C ALA A 228 -2.95 1.08 1.65
N ILE A 229 -1.62 0.98 1.51
CA ILE A 229 -0.96 0.83 0.21
C ILE A 229 -0.55 -0.64 0.05
N LEU A 230 -1.06 -1.28 -1.00
CA LEU A 230 -0.63 -2.62 -1.36
C LEU A 230 0.75 -2.55 -2.03
N LEU A 231 1.71 -3.31 -1.50
CA LEU A 231 3.04 -3.38 -2.08
C LEU A 231 3.00 -4.21 -3.36
N SER A 232 3.71 -3.75 -4.39
CA SER A 232 3.73 -4.44 -5.67
C SER A 232 4.50 -5.75 -5.59
N SER A 233 3.79 -6.86 -5.78
CA SER A 233 4.33 -8.21 -5.96
C SER A 233 5.43 -8.28 -7.02
N ASN A 234 5.28 -7.56 -8.13
CA ASN A 234 6.27 -7.52 -9.21
C ASN A 234 7.55 -6.78 -8.79
N VAL A 235 7.42 -5.66 -8.08
CA VAL A 235 8.58 -4.91 -7.58
C VAL A 235 9.30 -5.70 -6.49
N PHE A 236 8.54 -6.37 -5.62
CA PHE A 236 9.08 -7.28 -4.61
C PHE A 236 9.93 -8.37 -5.26
N HIS A 237 9.38 -9.17 -6.18
CA HIS A 237 10.11 -10.28 -6.80
C HIS A 237 11.37 -9.82 -7.54
N LYS A 238 11.31 -8.67 -8.25
CA LYS A 238 12.46 -8.09 -8.95
C LYS A 238 13.58 -7.63 -8.02
N ASN A 239 13.25 -7.18 -6.80
CA ASN A 239 14.23 -6.64 -5.86
C ASN A 239 14.59 -7.61 -4.73
N ASN A 240 13.88 -8.74 -4.59
CA ASN A 240 13.99 -9.64 -3.45
C ASN A 240 15.43 -10.13 -3.25
N VAL A 241 16.11 -10.59 -4.31
CA VAL A 241 17.50 -11.08 -4.21
C VAL A 241 18.43 -9.99 -3.64
N ARG A 242 18.34 -8.77 -4.16
CA ARG A 242 19.17 -7.64 -3.70
C ARG A 242 18.84 -7.26 -2.26
N LEU A 243 17.55 -7.10 -1.94
CA LEU A 243 17.11 -6.70 -0.61
C LEU A 243 17.44 -7.75 0.45
N THR A 244 17.27 -9.04 0.15
CA THR A 244 17.70 -10.11 1.05
C THR A 244 19.21 -10.04 1.31
N GLY A 245 20.03 -9.84 0.29
CA GLY A 245 21.49 -9.68 0.47
C GLY A 245 21.86 -8.48 1.34
N GLU A 246 21.22 -7.32 1.13
CA GLU A 246 21.42 -6.12 1.95
C GLU A 246 20.94 -6.34 3.40
N TRP A 247 19.82 -7.05 3.58
CA TRP A 247 19.29 -7.38 4.91
C TRP A 247 20.22 -8.30 5.70
N GLU A 248 20.77 -9.37 5.09
CA GLU A 248 21.71 -10.26 5.76
C GLU A 248 22.96 -9.50 6.25
N GLN A 249 23.48 -8.55 5.47
CA GLN A 249 24.60 -7.71 5.92
C GLN A 249 24.24 -6.85 7.15
N ILE A 250 23.01 -6.30 7.18
CA ILE A 250 22.52 -5.52 8.32
C ILE A 250 22.36 -6.42 9.54
N ARG A 251 21.80 -7.62 9.33
CA ARG A 251 21.59 -8.64 10.35
C ARG A 251 22.91 -9.04 11.01
N GLU A 252 23.91 -9.39 10.21
CA GLU A 252 25.26 -9.75 10.67
C GLU A 252 25.90 -8.61 11.49
N ARG A 253 25.81 -7.37 10.99
CA ARG A 253 26.35 -6.19 11.68
C ARG A 253 25.71 -5.95 13.05
N LEU A 254 24.43 -6.28 13.21
CA LEU A 254 23.66 -6.06 14.44
C LEU A 254 23.65 -7.27 15.37
N GLY A 255 24.19 -8.42 14.95
CA GLY A 255 24.15 -9.67 15.71
C GLY A 255 22.72 -10.20 15.87
N LEU A 256 21.96 -10.16 14.77
CA LEU A 256 20.57 -10.60 14.66
C LEU A 256 20.42 -11.97 13.99
#